data_AF-A0A7X5HXQ1-F1
#
_entry.id   AF-A0A7X5HXQ1-F1
#
_cell.length_a   1.000
_cell.length_b   1.000
_cell.length_c   1.000
_cell.angle_alpha   90.00
_cell.angle_beta   90.00
_cell.angle_gamma   90.00
#
_symmetry.space_group_name_H-M   'P 1'
#
loop_
_entity.id
_entity.type
_entity.pdbx_description
1 polymer ?
#
loop_
_entity_poly.entity_id
_entity_poly.type
_entity_poly.pdbx_seq_one_letter_code
_entity_poly.pdbx_strand_id
1 'polypeptide(L)'
;MYKVMIIDDEKSLRNLLKMTVPWESLGLEVAGEAASGIEAINRIDEIQPDIAFVDIQMPFMDGIQFSKLAIRRYPDLKIIILTAHSDFAYARECIGIGVCEYLLKPVSRAEVREVLERILRKLEAREPRQEVPVLLQGNENVSRIVEYIQASYQDPDLNLTAIAQKFGFNPSYLSRLFKGETGKSLIDYLTEWRMEKAILLARQGSLMYMTAKAVGIPDPNYFGKCFKKYTDQTYTEYVKKLKKP
;
A
#
# COMPACT_ATOMS: atom_id res chain seq x y z
N MET A 1 -3.22 -1.35 25.63
CA MET A 1 -1.86 -0.79 25.57
C MET A 1 -1.15 -1.50 24.43
N TYR A 2 -0.54 -0.78 23.50
CA TYR A 2 0.15 -1.38 22.37
C TYR A 2 1.52 -1.92 22.81
N LYS A 3 1.90 -3.08 22.28
CA LYS A 3 3.13 -3.78 22.65
C LYS A 3 4.29 -3.37 21.76
N VAL A 4 5.39 -2.98 22.39
CA VAL A 4 6.63 -2.58 21.74
C VAL A 4 7.70 -3.64 21.97
N MET A 5 8.39 -4.02 20.90
CA MET A 5 9.62 -4.79 20.97
C MET A 5 10.81 -3.92 20.56
N ILE A 6 11.90 -3.97 21.33
CA ILE A 6 13.14 -3.24 21.01
C ILE A 6 14.23 -4.24 20.62
N ILE A 7 14.80 -4.06 19.44
CA ILE A 7 15.75 -4.99 18.82
C ILE A 7 17.02 -4.21 18.48
N ASP A 8 18.07 -4.44 19.26
CA ASP A 8 19.36 -3.74 19.16
C ASP A 8 20.39 -4.60 19.91
N ASP A 9 21.57 -4.87 19.35
CA ASP A 9 22.58 -5.72 19.99
C ASP A 9 23.23 -5.06 21.21
N GLU A 10 23.21 -3.73 21.29
CA GLU A 10 23.70 -2.97 22.42
C GLU A 10 22.65 -2.80 23.52
N LYS A 11 22.84 -3.53 24.64
CA LYS A 11 21.96 -3.44 25.82
C LYS A 11 21.84 -2.02 26.38
N SER A 12 22.91 -1.23 26.31
CA SER A 12 22.93 0.17 26.78
C SER A 12 21.98 1.05 25.96
N LEU A 13 21.92 0.87 24.64
CA LEU A 13 21.03 1.62 23.76
C LEU A 13 19.56 1.23 23.97
N ARG A 14 19.28 -0.06 24.17
CA ARG A 14 17.94 -0.51 24.57
C ARG A 14 17.48 0.16 25.87
N ASN A 15 18.34 0.19 26.87
CA ASN A 15 18.05 0.84 28.15
C ASN A 15 17.83 2.35 27.98
N LEU A 16 18.67 3.02 27.19
CA LEU A 16 18.51 4.43 26.90
C LEU A 16 17.16 4.73 26.24
N LEU A 17 16.77 3.96 25.23
CA LEU A 17 15.48 4.14 24.55
C LEU A 17 14.30 3.92 25.51
N LYS A 18 14.37 2.89 26.35
CA LYS A 18 13.37 2.63 27.40
C LYS A 18 13.20 3.81 28.35
N MET A 19 14.30 4.44 28.78
CA MET A 19 14.28 5.59 29.70
C MET A 19 13.92 6.92 29.03
N THR A 20 14.19 7.05 27.73
CA THR A 20 14.00 8.31 26.99
C THR A 20 12.52 8.58 26.70
N VAL A 21 11.75 7.51 26.43
CA VAL A 21 10.37 7.59 25.94
C VAL A 21 9.38 7.30 27.09
N PRO A 22 8.35 8.12 27.27
CA PRO A 22 7.34 7.88 28.31
C PRO A 22 6.24 6.91 27.81
N TRP A 23 6.59 5.64 27.64
CA TRP A 23 5.74 4.61 26.99
C TRP A 23 4.31 4.55 27.52
N GLU A 24 4.15 4.42 28.84
CA GLU A 24 2.83 4.29 29.48
C GLU A 24 1.93 5.49 29.19
N SER A 25 2.48 6.71 29.20
CA SER A 25 1.74 7.94 28.90
C SER A 25 1.27 8.02 27.44
N LEU A 26 1.89 7.24 26.56
CA LEU A 26 1.54 7.12 25.14
C LEU A 26 0.68 5.87 24.87
N GLY A 27 0.23 5.17 25.90
CA GLY A 27 -0.55 3.94 25.74
C GLY A 27 0.26 2.76 25.17
N LEU A 28 1.58 2.76 25.43
CA LEU A 28 2.54 1.75 24.97
C LEU A 28 3.22 1.04 26.14
N GLU A 29 3.61 -0.21 25.94
CA GLU A 29 4.52 -0.94 26.84
C GLU A 29 5.66 -1.60 26.08
N VAL A 30 6.84 -1.67 26.69
CA VAL A 30 7.95 -2.46 26.15
C VAL A 30 7.75 -3.91 26.60
N ALA A 31 7.05 -4.68 25.75
CA ALA A 31 6.66 -6.06 26.01
C ALA A 31 7.80 -7.07 25.72
N GLY A 32 8.86 -6.64 25.03
CA GLY A 32 10.01 -7.50 24.79
C GLY A 32 11.25 -6.78 24.26
N GLU A 33 12.38 -7.46 24.39
CA GLU A 33 13.67 -7.02 23.89
C GLU A 33 14.36 -8.17 23.17
N ALA A 34 15.18 -7.87 22.16
CA ALA A 34 16.09 -8.84 21.55
C ALA A 34 17.42 -8.18 21.21
N ALA A 35 18.50 -8.97 21.24
CA ALA A 35 19.85 -8.54 20.88
C ALA A 35 20.24 -8.88 19.42
N SER A 36 19.34 -9.50 18.66
CA SER A 36 19.56 -9.79 17.24
C SER A 36 18.23 -10.03 16.50
N GLY A 37 18.24 -9.96 15.17
CA GLY A 37 17.09 -10.33 14.35
C GLY A 37 16.64 -11.80 14.55
N ILE A 38 17.59 -12.71 14.80
CA ILE A 38 17.29 -14.13 15.05
C ILE A 38 16.54 -14.30 16.37
N GLU A 39 17.04 -13.70 17.44
CA GLU A 39 16.36 -13.73 18.74
C GLU A 39 14.98 -13.09 18.65
N ALA A 40 14.86 -12.01 17.88
CA ALA A 40 13.58 -11.34 17.68
C ALA A 40 12.55 -12.27 17.05
N ILE A 41 12.88 -12.95 15.95
CA ILE A 41 11.97 -13.88 15.26
C ILE A 41 11.53 -15.03 16.16
N ASN A 42 12.42 -15.56 16.99
CA ASN A 42 12.08 -16.68 17.88
C ASN A 42 11.07 -16.30 18.97
N ARG A 43 11.03 -15.01 19.35
CA ARG A 43 10.20 -14.51 20.46
C ARG A 43 8.98 -13.73 20.00
N ILE A 44 8.94 -13.33 18.73
CA ILE A 44 7.89 -12.43 18.21
C ILE A 44 6.50 -13.06 18.25
N ASP A 45 6.39 -14.38 18.06
CA ASP A 45 5.12 -15.12 18.14
C ASP A 45 4.57 -15.17 19.58
N GLU A 46 5.45 -15.16 20.58
CA GLU A 46 5.08 -15.14 22.01
C GLU A 46 4.75 -13.73 22.50
N ILE A 47 5.57 -12.74 22.10
CA ILE A 47 5.41 -11.34 22.53
C ILE A 47 4.20 -10.71 21.82
N GLN A 48 4.00 -11.05 20.54
CA GLN A 48 3.03 -10.42 19.62
C GLN A 48 3.09 -8.89 19.67
N PRO A 49 4.23 -8.27 19.32
CA PRO A 49 4.36 -6.83 19.36
C PRO A 49 3.55 -6.16 18.24
N ASP A 50 2.99 -5.00 18.53
CA ASP A 50 2.36 -4.11 17.55
C ASP A 50 3.41 -3.24 16.84
N ILE A 51 4.48 -2.89 17.55
CA ILE A 51 5.56 -2.02 17.09
C ILE A 51 6.92 -2.67 17.39
N ALA A 52 7.84 -2.66 16.42
CA ALA A 52 9.23 -3.04 16.61
C ALA A 52 10.18 -1.87 16.30
N PHE A 53 11.01 -1.49 17.26
CA PHE A 53 12.18 -0.65 17.04
C PHE A 53 13.37 -1.54 16.71
N VAL A 54 14.01 -1.32 15.57
CA VAL A 54 15.00 -2.24 15.02
C VAL A 54 16.25 -1.48 14.62
N ASP A 55 17.37 -1.79 15.24
CA ASP A 55 18.67 -1.32 14.78
C ASP A 55 19.04 -1.96 13.43
N ILE A 56 19.68 -1.19 12.53
CA ILE A 56 20.14 -1.74 11.26
C ILE A 56 21.32 -2.69 11.49
N GLN A 57 22.32 -2.27 12.26
CA GLN A 57 23.62 -2.91 12.32
C GLN A 57 23.69 -3.89 13.49
N MET A 58 23.18 -5.10 13.25
CA MET A 58 23.29 -6.20 14.21
C MET A 58 24.04 -7.39 13.59
N PRO A 59 24.77 -8.18 14.40
CA PRO A 59 25.47 -9.37 13.91
C PRO A 59 24.49 -10.46 13.46
N PHE A 60 24.97 -11.32 12.54
CA PHE A 60 24.29 -12.48 11.95
C PHE A 60 23.06 -12.17 11.09
N MET A 61 22.10 -11.41 11.60
CA MET A 61 20.92 -10.94 10.90
C MET A 61 20.72 -9.45 11.17
N ASP A 62 20.87 -8.64 10.13
CA ASP A 62 20.72 -7.20 10.20
C ASP A 62 19.23 -6.79 10.27
N GLY A 63 18.98 -5.52 10.62
CA GLY A 63 17.62 -4.99 10.76
C GLY A 63 16.80 -5.00 9.46
N ILE A 64 17.46 -4.94 8.31
CA ILE A 64 16.83 -4.94 6.99
C ILE A 64 16.35 -6.36 6.63
N GLN A 65 17.20 -7.36 6.84
CA GLN A 65 16.89 -8.77 6.67
C GLN A 65 15.76 -9.20 7.60
N PHE A 66 15.84 -8.81 8.88
CA PHE A 66 14.74 -9.00 9.85
C PHE A 66 13.45 -8.39 9.32
N SER A 67 13.47 -7.13 8.90
CA SER A 67 12.27 -6.41 8.44
C SER A 67 11.61 -7.05 7.22
N LYS A 68 12.41 -7.49 6.24
CA LYS A 68 11.91 -8.21 5.05
C LYS A 68 11.19 -9.50 5.42
N LEU A 69 11.70 -10.24 6.40
CA LEU A 69 11.08 -11.47 6.90
C LEU A 69 9.82 -11.16 7.71
N ALA A 70 9.92 -10.20 8.62
CA ALA A 70 8.86 -9.84 9.54
C ALA A 70 7.63 -9.27 8.82
N ILE A 71 7.78 -8.38 7.84
CA ILE A 71 6.63 -7.79 7.11
C ILE A 71 5.84 -8.85 6.33
N ARG A 72 6.51 -9.89 5.81
CA ARG A 72 5.82 -10.98 5.10
C ARG A 72 5.00 -11.87 6.03
N ARG A 73 5.50 -12.09 7.25
CA ARG A 73 4.91 -13.03 8.22
C ARG A 73 3.96 -12.35 9.21
N TYR A 74 4.21 -11.08 9.50
CA TYR A 74 3.47 -10.23 10.44
C TYR A 74 3.10 -8.90 9.74
N PRO A 75 2.14 -8.90 8.81
CA PRO A 75 1.76 -7.71 8.03
C PRO A 75 1.25 -6.54 8.90
N ASP A 76 0.86 -6.87 10.13
CA ASP A 76 0.30 -5.95 11.10
C ASP A 76 1.35 -5.23 11.94
N LEU A 77 2.55 -5.81 12.04
CA LEU A 77 3.69 -5.25 12.77
C LEU A 77 4.16 -3.94 12.14
N LYS A 78 4.30 -2.91 12.96
CA LYS A 78 4.87 -1.62 12.54
C LYS A 78 6.35 -1.58 12.89
N ILE A 79 7.20 -1.50 11.87
CA ILE A 79 8.65 -1.49 12.06
C ILE A 79 9.17 -0.06 11.95
N ILE A 80 9.96 0.34 12.95
CA ILE A 80 10.71 1.60 13.01
C ILE A 80 12.19 1.26 13.00
N ILE A 81 12.91 1.74 11.98
CA ILE A 81 14.34 1.49 11.86
C ILE A 81 15.13 2.55 12.62
N LEU A 82 16.14 2.13 13.39
CA LEU A 82 17.12 2.98 14.06
C LEU A 82 18.46 2.89 13.31
N THR A 83 19.08 4.03 12.97
CA THR A 83 20.36 4.04 12.25
C THR A 83 21.31 5.12 12.77
N ALA A 84 22.59 4.79 12.93
CA ALA A 84 23.65 5.74 13.29
C ALA A 84 24.15 6.60 12.11
N HIS A 85 23.89 6.18 10.87
CA HIS A 85 24.35 6.90 9.68
C HIS A 85 23.17 7.40 8.84
N SER A 86 23.31 8.62 8.33
CA SER A 86 22.40 9.27 7.37
C SER A 86 22.46 8.66 5.96
N ASP A 87 22.81 7.37 5.86
CA ASP A 87 23.07 6.73 4.59
C ASP A 87 21.77 6.57 3.79
N PHE A 88 21.70 7.34 2.71
CA PHE A 88 20.60 7.39 1.76
C PHE A 88 20.29 6.03 1.14
N ALA A 89 21.27 5.10 1.11
CA ALA A 89 21.08 3.74 0.61
C ALA A 89 20.03 2.97 1.44
N TYR A 90 20.14 3.00 2.78
CA TYR A 90 19.19 2.30 3.67
C TYR A 90 17.81 2.93 3.63
N ALA A 91 17.73 4.27 3.56
CA ALA A 91 16.45 4.96 3.45
C ALA A 91 15.66 4.52 2.22
N ARG A 92 16.31 4.39 1.05
CA ARG A 92 15.66 3.88 -0.17
C ARG A 92 15.21 2.43 -0.03
N GLU A 93 15.99 1.59 0.64
CA GLU A 93 15.66 0.19 0.84
C GLU A 93 14.44 0.03 1.76
N CYS A 94 14.38 0.80 2.86
CA CYS A 94 13.26 0.81 3.80
C CYS A 94 11.94 1.22 3.15
N ILE A 95 11.97 2.20 2.23
CA ILE A 95 10.79 2.63 1.45
C ILE A 95 10.27 1.47 0.59
N GLY A 96 11.16 0.70 -0.04
CA GLY A 96 10.78 -0.44 -0.89
C GLY A 96 10.26 -1.66 -0.12
N ILE A 97 10.65 -1.81 1.15
CA ILE A 97 10.29 -2.96 1.99
C ILE A 97 8.91 -2.77 2.67
N GLY A 98 8.41 -1.54 2.76
CA GLY A 98 7.17 -1.22 3.48
C GLY A 98 7.37 -1.00 4.98
N VAL A 99 8.61 -0.66 5.39
CA VAL A 99 8.92 -0.21 6.75
C VAL A 99 8.12 1.06 7.05
N CYS A 100 7.66 1.22 8.29
CA CYS A 100 6.72 2.28 8.62
C CYS A 100 7.37 3.65 8.73
N GLU A 101 8.52 3.74 9.40
CA GLU A 101 9.27 4.99 9.61
C GLU A 101 10.76 4.67 9.90
N TYR A 102 11.63 5.68 9.85
CA TYR A 102 13.04 5.57 10.25
C TYR A 102 13.43 6.72 11.20
N LEU A 103 14.38 6.47 12.09
CA LEU A 103 14.92 7.42 13.07
C LEU A 103 16.45 7.40 13.07
N LEU A 104 17.06 8.58 13.11
CA LEU A 104 18.51 8.75 13.22
C LEU A 104 18.96 8.73 14.68
N LYS A 105 20.01 7.95 14.99
CA LYS A 105 20.69 7.99 16.28
C LYS A 105 21.64 9.21 16.30
N PRO A 106 21.76 9.94 17.43
CA PRO A 106 21.05 9.72 18.69
C PRO A 106 19.58 10.17 18.60
N VAL A 107 18.66 9.30 19.01
CA VAL A 107 17.23 9.59 18.93
C VAL A 107 16.83 10.59 20.01
N SER A 108 16.17 11.67 19.63
CA SER A 108 15.59 12.60 20.60
C SER A 108 14.20 12.15 21.05
N ARG A 109 13.82 12.52 22.28
CA ARG A 109 12.47 12.26 22.80
C ARG A 109 11.37 12.83 21.87
N ALA A 110 11.62 13.99 21.27
CA ALA A 110 10.66 14.65 20.39
C ALA A 110 10.42 13.85 19.10
N GLU A 111 11.48 13.40 18.44
CA GLU A 111 11.39 12.62 17.20
C GLU A 111 10.70 11.27 17.41
N VAL A 112 11.08 10.56 18.49
CA VAL A 112 10.45 9.27 18.81
C VAL A 112 8.96 9.47 19.09
N ARG A 113 8.59 10.53 19.81
CA ARG A 113 7.19 10.87 20.09
C ARG A 113 6.42 11.15 18.80
N GLU A 114 6.94 11.98 17.90
CA GLU A 114 6.26 12.31 16.64
C GLU A 114 6.03 11.07 15.76
N VAL A 115 7.04 10.20 15.66
CA VAL A 115 6.94 8.92 14.95
C VAL A 115 5.89 8.01 15.60
N LEU A 116 5.93 7.86 16.92
CA LEU A 116 4.96 7.05 17.65
C LEU A 116 3.54 7.59 17.52
N GLU A 117 3.31 8.90 17.62
CA GLU A 117 1.97 9.49 17.43
C GLU A 117 1.42 9.21 16.02
N ARG A 118 2.27 9.25 14.98
CA ARG A 118 1.88 8.89 13.61
C ARG A 118 1.58 7.40 13.46
N ILE A 119 2.34 6.53 14.13
CA ILE A 119 2.13 5.08 14.09
C ILE A 119 0.90 4.67 14.90
N LEU A 120 0.72 5.25 16.09
CA LEU A 120 -0.47 5.08 16.92
C LEU A 120 -1.72 5.52 16.15
N ARG A 121 -1.72 6.68 15.48
CA ARG A 121 -2.82 7.05 14.58
C ARG A 121 -3.08 5.99 13.50
N LYS A 122 -2.05 5.35 12.93
CA LYS A 122 -2.22 4.26 11.94
C LYS A 122 -2.74 2.96 12.58
N LEU A 123 -2.40 2.70 13.84
CA LEU A 123 -2.84 1.54 14.62
C LEU A 123 -4.24 1.72 15.21
N GLU A 124 -4.61 2.95 15.58
CA GLU A 124 -5.93 3.36 16.06
C GLU A 124 -6.91 3.54 14.89
N ALA A 125 -6.43 3.98 13.72
CA ALA A 125 -7.18 3.96 12.47
C ALA A 125 -7.51 2.53 11.99
N ARG A 126 -7.00 1.50 12.67
CA ARG A 126 -7.65 0.17 12.70
C ARG A 126 -8.70 0.17 13.82
N GLU A 127 -9.80 0.89 13.66
CA GLU A 127 -10.92 0.71 14.58
C GLU A 127 -11.54 -0.67 14.40
N PRO A 128 -12.08 -1.29 15.48
CA PRO A 128 -13.02 -2.39 15.35
C PRO A 128 -14.17 -1.94 14.44
N ARG A 129 -14.76 -2.85 13.67
CA ARG A 129 -15.94 -2.60 12.84
C ARG A 129 -17.02 -1.81 13.62
N GLN A 130 -17.02 -0.48 13.57
CA GLN A 130 -18.15 0.40 13.86
C GLN A 130 -17.98 1.69 13.05
N GLU A 131 -19.07 2.07 12.40
CA GLU A 131 -19.18 3.14 11.40
C GLU A 131 -19.41 4.49 12.07
N VAL A 132 -18.53 5.49 11.91
CA VAL A 132 -18.89 6.92 11.77
C VAL A 132 -17.70 7.73 11.20
N PRO A 133 -17.89 8.90 10.55
CA PRO A 133 -17.57 9.04 9.13
C PRO A 133 -16.41 10.02 8.84
N VAL A 134 -15.46 9.61 7.99
CA VAL A 134 -14.45 10.50 7.40
C VAL A 134 -15.11 11.34 6.29
N LEU A 135 -15.83 12.39 6.67
CA LEU A 135 -16.51 13.29 5.73
C LEU A 135 -15.62 14.38 5.10
N LEU A 136 -14.28 14.31 5.19
CA LEU A 136 -13.45 15.40 4.69
C LEU A 136 -12.28 15.03 3.74
N GLN A 137 -12.04 13.76 3.39
CA GLN A 137 -10.97 13.42 2.42
C GLN A 137 -11.24 12.23 1.46
N GLY A 138 -12.38 11.55 1.54
CA GLY A 138 -12.70 10.41 0.65
C GLY A 138 -12.84 10.82 -0.81
N ASN A 139 -13.52 11.94 -1.06
CA ASN A 139 -13.89 12.39 -2.40
C ASN A 139 -12.67 12.90 -3.21
N GLU A 140 -11.73 13.61 -2.58
CA GLU A 140 -10.51 14.08 -3.25
C GLU A 140 -9.59 12.93 -3.67
N ASN A 141 -9.47 11.89 -2.83
CA ASN A 141 -8.62 10.74 -3.14
C ASN A 141 -9.19 9.90 -4.29
N VAL A 142 -10.51 9.63 -4.29
CA VAL A 142 -11.15 8.90 -5.40
C VAL A 142 -11.13 9.72 -6.69
N SER A 143 -11.35 11.03 -6.62
CA SER A 143 -11.27 11.92 -7.80
C SER A 143 -9.90 11.82 -8.47
N ARG A 144 -8.80 11.89 -7.70
CA ARG A 144 -7.43 11.73 -8.24
C ARG A 144 -7.17 10.33 -8.81
N ILE A 145 -7.74 9.28 -8.22
CA ILE A 145 -7.65 7.92 -8.75
C ILE A 145 -8.39 7.82 -10.09
N VAL A 146 -9.57 8.42 -10.19
CA VAL A 146 -10.36 8.47 -11.43
C VAL A 146 -9.57 9.21 -12.51
N GLU A 147 -9.04 10.40 -12.22
CA GLU A 147 -8.20 11.16 -13.15
C GLU A 147 -7.01 10.33 -13.65
N TYR A 148 -6.36 9.61 -12.74
CA TYR A 148 -5.24 8.73 -13.10
C TYR A 148 -5.67 7.58 -14.01
N ILE A 149 -6.79 6.90 -13.71
CA ILE A 149 -7.35 5.86 -14.56
C ILE A 149 -7.62 6.42 -15.96
N GLN A 150 -8.24 7.60 -16.03
CA GLN A 150 -8.60 8.23 -17.30
C GLN A 150 -7.38 8.66 -18.12
N ALA A 151 -6.27 9.04 -17.47
CA ALA A 151 -5.02 9.40 -18.14
C ALA A 151 -4.17 8.18 -18.54
N SER A 152 -4.31 7.04 -17.83
CA SER A 152 -3.42 5.89 -17.99
C SER A 152 -4.10 4.61 -18.50
N TYR A 153 -5.39 4.66 -18.87
CA TYR A 153 -6.18 3.48 -19.27
C TYR A 153 -5.56 2.61 -20.38
N GLN A 154 -4.70 3.18 -21.22
CA GLN A 154 -4.06 2.49 -22.34
C GLN A 154 -3.00 1.48 -21.89
N ASP A 155 -2.50 1.60 -20.66
CA ASP A 155 -1.52 0.70 -20.08
C ASP A 155 -2.16 -0.68 -19.82
N PRO A 156 -1.72 -1.77 -20.50
CA PRO A 156 -2.29 -3.10 -20.32
C PRO A 156 -2.10 -3.65 -18.90
N ASP A 157 -1.09 -3.19 -18.17
CA ASP A 157 -0.79 -3.65 -16.81
C ASP A 157 -1.54 -2.86 -15.73
N LEU A 158 -2.32 -1.83 -16.12
CA LEU A 158 -3.12 -1.06 -15.19
C LEU A 158 -4.22 -1.93 -14.56
N ASN A 159 -4.06 -2.20 -13.27
CA ASN A 159 -4.97 -3.00 -12.47
C ASN A 159 -5.12 -2.43 -11.04
N LEU A 160 -6.02 -3.02 -10.25
CA LEU A 160 -6.29 -2.58 -8.88
C LEU A 160 -5.02 -2.52 -8.02
N THR A 161 -4.16 -3.55 -8.10
CA THR A 161 -2.91 -3.62 -7.32
C THR A 161 -1.92 -2.54 -7.74
N ALA A 162 -1.75 -2.32 -9.05
CA ALA A 162 -0.86 -1.28 -9.58
C ALA A 162 -1.32 0.13 -9.15
N ILE A 163 -2.63 0.39 -9.19
CA ILE A 163 -3.20 1.67 -8.75
C ILE A 163 -3.09 1.81 -7.23
N ALA A 164 -3.37 0.74 -6.47
CA ALA A 164 -3.22 0.74 -5.02
C ALA A 164 -1.77 1.08 -4.61
N GLN A 165 -0.79 0.43 -5.24
CA GLN A 165 0.63 0.69 -4.99
C GLN A 165 1.01 2.15 -5.30
N LYS A 166 0.56 2.68 -6.44
CA LYS A 166 0.87 4.05 -6.84
C LYS A 166 0.31 5.11 -5.89
N PHE A 167 -0.86 4.86 -5.32
CA PHE A 167 -1.53 5.77 -4.40
C PHE A 167 -1.26 5.45 -2.93
N GLY A 168 -0.40 4.46 -2.63
CA GLY A 168 -0.08 4.05 -1.26
C GLY A 168 -1.22 3.37 -0.51
N PHE A 169 -2.20 2.80 -1.22
CA PHE A 169 -3.32 2.08 -0.63
C PHE A 169 -3.08 0.58 -0.55
N ASN A 170 -3.72 -0.07 0.42
CA ASN A 170 -3.96 -1.50 0.37
C ASN A 170 -5.02 -1.81 -0.73
N PRO A 171 -4.83 -2.83 -1.58
CA PRO A 171 -5.79 -3.16 -2.66
C PRO A 171 -7.22 -3.42 -2.20
N SER A 172 -7.41 -4.10 -1.06
CA SER A 172 -8.74 -4.39 -0.51
C SER A 172 -9.42 -3.13 0.03
N TYR A 173 -8.65 -2.20 0.59
CA TYR A 173 -9.16 -0.90 1.02
C TYR A 173 -9.57 -0.05 -0.18
N LEU A 174 -8.70 0.08 -1.19
CA LEU A 174 -8.99 0.81 -2.42
C LEU A 174 -10.24 0.27 -3.12
N SER A 175 -10.40 -1.06 -3.17
CA SER A 175 -11.59 -1.67 -3.78
C SER A 175 -12.89 -1.27 -3.07
N ARG A 176 -12.89 -1.16 -1.74
CA ARG A 176 -14.08 -0.75 -0.97
C ARG A 176 -14.31 0.75 -1.07
N LEU A 177 -13.28 1.56 -0.92
CA LEU A 177 -13.33 3.01 -1.03
C LEU A 177 -13.86 3.43 -2.41
N PHE A 178 -13.25 2.93 -3.48
CA PHE A 178 -13.66 3.27 -4.85
C PHE A 178 -15.10 2.85 -5.14
N LYS A 179 -15.53 1.67 -4.66
CA LYS A 179 -16.91 1.20 -4.83
C LYS A 179 -17.91 1.99 -3.99
N GLY A 180 -17.54 2.39 -2.77
CA GLY A 180 -18.38 3.22 -1.91
C GLY A 180 -18.66 4.59 -2.53
N GLU A 181 -17.65 5.22 -3.13
CA GLU A 181 -17.78 6.55 -3.73
C GLU A 181 -18.36 6.52 -5.16
N THR A 182 -18.00 5.53 -6.00
CA THR A 182 -18.41 5.50 -7.42
C THR A 182 -19.59 4.57 -7.72
N GLY A 183 -20.01 3.74 -6.75
CA GLY A 183 -21.05 2.72 -6.92
C GLY A 183 -20.61 1.47 -7.69
N LYS A 184 -19.41 1.45 -8.30
CA LYS A 184 -18.89 0.34 -9.12
C LYS A 184 -17.48 -0.06 -8.70
N SER A 185 -17.08 -1.29 -9.03
CA SER A 185 -15.70 -1.71 -8.76
C SER A 185 -14.73 -0.92 -9.63
N LEU A 186 -13.48 -0.76 -9.16
CA LEU A 186 -12.45 -0.07 -9.92
C LEU A 186 -12.17 -0.75 -11.26
N ILE A 187 -12.17 -2.08 -11.29
CA ILE A 187 -11.94 -2.86 -12.51
C ILE A 187 -13.09 -2.68 -13.50
N ASP A 188 -14.33 -2.65 -13.02
CA ASP A 188 -15.49 -2.37 -13.86
C ASP A 188 -15.39 -0.95 -14.42
N TYR A 189 -15.07 0.04 -13.60
CA TYR A 189 -14.86 1.42 -14.05
C TYR A 189 -13.80 1.53 -15.15
N LEU A 190 -12.63 0.92 -14.93
CA LEU A 190 -11.56 0.90 -15.93
C LEU A 190 -12.02 0.23 -17.23
N THR A 191 -12.73 -0.89 -17.11
CA THR A 191 -13.24 -1.62 -18.27
C THR A 191 -14.25 -0.78 -19.05
N GLU A 192 -15.21 -0.15 -18.37
CA GLU A 192 -16.20 0.74 -18.99
C GLU A 192 -15.52 1.91 -19.70
N TRP A 193 -14.58 2.58 -19.04
CA TRP A 193 -13.83 3.69 -19.65
C TRP A 193 -13.08 3.23 -20.90
N ARG A 194 -12.43 2.06 -20.86
CA ARG A 194 -11.78 1.46 -22.04
C ARG A 194 -12.78 1.16 -23.16
N MET A 195 -13.99 0.70 -22.84
CA MET A 195 -15.04 0.45 -23.84
C MET A 195 -15.58 1.73 -24.46
N GLU A 196 -15.76 2.80 -23.68
CA GLU A 196 -16.14 4.12 -24.21
C GLU A 196 -15.12 4.62 -25.23
N LYS A 197 -13.82 4.52 -24.92
CA LYS A 197 -12.75 4.87 -25.86
C LYS A 197 -12.71 3.94 -27.07
N ALA A 198 -13.01 2.65 -26.88
CA ALA A 198 -13.10 1.69 -27.98
C ALA A 198 -14.23 2.02 -28.96
N ILE A 199 -15.38 2.50 -28.46
CA ILE A 199 -16.50 2.96 -29.30
C ILE A 199 -16.08 4.16 -30.15
N LEU A 200 -15.34 5.12 -29.60
CA LEU A 200 -14.84 6.28 -30.34
C LEU A 200 -13.93 5.84 -31.51
N LEU A 201 -13.02 4.91 -31.26
CA LEU A 201 -12.13 4.35 -32.28
C LEU A 201 -12.90 3.52 -33.32
N ALA A 202 -13.93 2.78 -32.90
CA ALA A 202 -14.80 2.03 -33.80
C ALA A 202 -15.58 2.95 -34.75
N ARG A 203 -16.07 4.09 -34.26
CA ARG A 203 -16.72 5.14 -35.08
C ARG A 203 -15.80 5.74 -36.13
N GLN A 204 -14.51 5.78 -35.85
CA GLN A 204 -13.48 6.19 -36.80
C GLN A 204 -13.09 5.08 -37.80
N GLY A 205 -13.70 3.90 -37.71
CA GLY A 205 -13.42 2.77 -38.58
C GLY A 205 -12.18 1.96 -38.21
N SER A 206 -11.63 2.14 -37.00
CA SER A 206 -10.45 1.40 -36.55
C SER A 206 -10.70 -0.11 -36.52
N LEU A 207 -9.69 -0.90 -36.93
CA LEU A 207 -9.73 -2.35 -36.87
C LEU A 207 -9.75 -2.86 -35.42
N MET A 208 -10.47 -3.96 -35.16
CA MET A 208 -10.67 -4.51 -33.81
C MET A 208 -9.36 -4.72 -33.05
N TYR A 209 -8.35 -5.33 -33.67
CA TYR A 209 -7.06 -5.59 -33.01
C TYR A 209 -6.31 -4.29 -32.65
N MET A 210 -6.41 -3.26 -33.50
CA MET A 210 -5.80 -1.95 -33.25
C MET A 210 -6.49 -1.24 -32.11
N THR A 211 -7.83 -1.26 -32.12
CA THR A 211 -8.64 -0.68 -31.04
C THR A 211 -8.35 -1.38 -29.71
N ALA A 212 -8.31 -2.71 -29.69
CA ALA A 212 -8.00 -3.51 -28.51
C ALA A 212 -6.64 -3.12 -27.89
N LYS A 213 -5.60 -3.00 -28.72
CA LYS A 213 -4.28 -2.53 -28.29
C LYS A 213 -4.30 -1.08 -27.80
N ALA A 214 -4.99 -0.18 -28.51
CA ALA A 214 -5.02 1.25 -28.20
C ALA A 214 -5.74 1.58 -26.88
N VAL A 215 -6.65 0.71 -26.43
CA VAL A 215 -7.38 0.87 -25.16
C VAL A 215 -6.80 0.04 -24.02
N GLY A 216 -5.65 -0.60 -24.20
CA GLY A 216 -4.98 -1.35 -23.14
C GLY A 216 -5.58 -2.74 -22.87
N ILE A 217 -6.24 -3.36 -23.86
CA ILE A 217 -6.71 -4.75 -23.78
C ILE A 217 -6.16 -5.51 -24.99
N PRO A 218 -4.86 -5.86 -24.98
CA PRO A 218 -4.18 -6.40 -26.17
C PRO A 218 -4.70 -7.77 -26.59
N ASP A 219 -5.30 -8.56 -25.68
CA ASP A 219 -5.97 -9.83 -26.02
C ASP A 219 -7.28 -9.56 -26.79
N PRO A 220 -7.36 -9.91 -28.08
CA PRO A 220 -8.55 -9.64 -28.90
C PRO A 220 -9.78 -10.45 -28.50
N ASN A 221 -9.60 -11.65 -27.95
CA ASN A 221 -10.70 -12.51 -27.51
C ASN A 221 -11.33 -11.96 -26.23
N TYR A 222 -10.50 -11.54 -25.27
CA TYR A 222 -10.96 -10.90 -24.05
C TYR A 222 -11.60 -9.54 -24.35
N PHE A 223 -10.97 -8.71 -25.18
CA PHE A 223 -11.54 -7.44 -25.65
C PHE A 223 -12.92 -7.64 -26.31
N GLY A 224 -13.05 -8.62 -27.21
CA GLY A 224 -14.31 -8.90 -27.88
C GLY A 224 -15.44 -9.30 -26.91
N LYS A 225 -15.12 -10.08 -25.87
CA LYS A 225 -16.08 -10.43 -24.81
C LYS A 225 -16.52 -9.20 -24.01
N CYS A 226 -15.57 -8.35 -23.59
CA CYS A 226 -15.85 -7.11 -22.87
C CYS A 226 -16.69 -6.16 -23.72
N PHE A 227 -16.34 -5.98 -24.99
CA PHE A 227 -17.08 -5.11 -25.92
C PHE A 227 -18.51 -5.60 -26.11
N LYS A 228 -18.70 -6.89 -26.38
CA LYS A 228 -20.05 -7.46 -26.51
C LYS A 228 -20.87 -7.33 -25.23
N LYS A 229 -20.26 -7.54 -24.07
CA LYS A 229 -20.94 -7.35 -22.78
C LYS A 229 -21.36 -5.89 -22.55
N TYR A 230 -20.57 -4.93 -23.03
CA TYR A 230 -20.83 -3.51 -22.84
C TYR A 230 -21.80 -2.92 -23.87
N THR A 231 -21.80 -3.42 -25.11
CA THR A 231 -22.61 -2.85 -26.22
C THR A 231 -23.73 -3.77 -26.73
N ASP A 232 -23.92 -4.95 -26.13
CA ASP A 232 -24.80 -6.04 -26.58
C ASP A 232 -24.55 -6.55 -28.02
N GLN A 233 -23.40 -6.20 -28.61
CA GLN A 233 -23.07 -6.46 -30.00
C GLN A 233 -21.58 -6.76 -30.15
N THR A 234 -21.21 -7.62 -31.09
CA THR A 234 -19.78 -7.80 -31.39
C THR A 234 -19.20 -6.53 -32.03
N TYR A 235 -17.90 -6.32 -31.87
CA TYR A 235 -17.20 -5.18 -32.48
C TYR A 235 -17.44 -5.10 -34.00
N THR A 236 -17.40 -6.25 -34.68
CA THR A 236 -17.63 -6.34 -36.13
C THR A 236 -19.05 -5.96 -36.52
N GLU A 237 -20.06 -6.37 -35.76
CA GLU A 237 -21.46 -5.96 -35.98
C GLU A 237 -21.64 -4.46 -35.77
N TYR A 238 -21.05 -3.92 -34.70
CA TYR A 238 -21.11 -2.50 -34.37
C TYR A 238 -20.52 -1.64 -35.50
N VAL A 239 -19.31 -1.95 -35.96
CA VAL A 239 -18.66 -1.23 -37.08
C VAL A 239 -19.44 -1.38 -38.39
N LYS A 240 -20.01 -2.56 -38.67
CA LYS A 240 -20.85 -2.75 -39.87
C LYS A 240 -22.11 -1.87 -39.85
N LYS A 241 -22.75 -1.69 -38.69
CA LYS A 241 -23.93 -0.82 -38.55
C LYS A 241 -23.59 0.65 -38.78
N LEU A 242 -22.43 1.11 -38.32
CA LEU A 242 -21.95 2.48 -38.54
C LEU A 242 -21.68 2.79 -40.02
N LYS A 243 -21.42 1.77 -40.84
CA LYS A 243 -21.18 1.89 -42.29
C LYS A 243 -22.46 1.78 -43.13
N LYS A 244 -23.62 1.55 -42.53
CA LYS A 244 -24.89 1.59 -43.25
C LYS A 244 -25.34 3.06 -43.38
N PRO A 245 -25.61 3.54 -44.60
CA PRO A 245 -26.02 4.93 -44.85
C PRO A 245 -27.37 5.26 -44.19
#